data_AF-A0A3Q0JC91-F1
#
_entry.id   AF-A0A3Q0JC91-F1
#
_cell.length_a   1.000
_cell.length_b   1.000
_cell.length_c   1.000
_cell.angle_alpha   90.00
_cell.angle_beta   90.00
_cell.angle_gamma   90.00
#
_symmetry.space_group_name_H-M   'P 1'
#
loop_
_entity.id
_entity.type
_entity.pdbx_description
1 polymer ?
#
loop_
_entity_poly.entity_id
_entity_poly.type
_entity_poly.pdbx_seq_one_letter_code
_entity_poly.pdbx_strand_id
1 'polypeptide(L)'
;MRRLESNERERMRMHSLNDAFQSLREVIPHVKKERRLSKIETLTLAKNYIMALTNVICDMRGEDSPYVAPDSSTGLITSGTQGDTALTAHAHTEESFFDFE
;
A
#
# COMPACT_ATOMS: atom_id res chain seq x y z
N MET A 1 -2.73 36.78 6.40
CA MET A 1 -1.98 36.48 5.17
C MET A 1 -0.97 35.34 5.35
N ARG A 2 0.07 35.47 6.19
CA ARG A 2 1.12 34.42 6.36
C ARG A 2 0.63 33.01 6.71
N ARG A 3 -0.43 32.87 7.52
CA ARG A 3 -1.04 31.57 7.86
C ARG A 3 -1.65 30.88 6.63
N LEU A 4 -2.38 31.63 5.80
CA LEU A 4 -3.03 31.10 4.60
C LEU A 4 -1.99 30.59 3.60
N GLU A 5 -0.93 31.35 3.35
CA GLU A 5 0.18 30.94 2.48
C GLU A 5 0.92 29.70 3.02
N SER A 6 1.06 29.59 4.35
CA SER A 6 1.66 28.40 4.95
C SER A 6 0.80 27.16 4.77
N ASN A 7 -0.52 27.29 4.95
CA ASN A 7 -1.46 26.20 4.77
C ASN A 7 -1.49 25.74 3.30
N GLU A 8 -1.48 26.69 2.36
CA GLU A 8 -1.41 26.42 0.92
C GLU A 8 -0.19 25.57 0.58
N ARG A 9 0.99 25.97 1.07
CA ARG A 9 2.24 25.25 0.83
C ARG A 9 2.18 23.81 1.36
N GLU A 10 1.64 23.62 2.56
CA GLU A 10 1.51 22.27 3.13
C GLU A 10 0.54 21.41 2.33
N ARG A 11 -0.57 22.00 1.84
CA ARG A 11 -1.51 21.30 0.95
C ARG A 11 -0.81 20.85 -0.34
N MET A 12 -0.05 21.72 -0.99
CA MET A 12 0.70 21.39 -2.20
C MET A 12 1.77 20.31 -1.94
N ARG A 13 2.47 20.39 -0.80
CA ARG A 13 3.41 19.35 -0.38
C ARG A 13 2.70 17.99 -0.22
N MET A 14 1.52 17.99 0.40
CA MET A 14 0.72 16.78 0.57
C MET A 14 0.20 16.22 -0.76
N HIS A 15 -0.20 17.07 -1.70
CA HIS A 15 -0.61 16.64 -3.04
C HIS A 15 0.54 15.93 -3.75
N SER A 16 1.73 16.55 -3.78
CA SER A 16 2.93 15.95 -4.38
C SER A 16 3.29 14.60 -3.74
N LEU A 17 3.15 14.46 -2.42
CA LEU A 17 3.38 13.19 -1.73
C LEU A 17 2.36 12.12 -2.15
N ASN A 18 1.08 12.49 -2.22
CA ASN A 18 0.01 11.57 -2.60
C ASN A 18 0.13 11.12 -4.06
N ASP A 19 0.56 12.01 -4.96
CA ASP A 19 0.82 11.69 -6.37
C ASP A 19 1.95 10.66 -6.50
N ALA A 20 3.08 10.90 -5.82
CA ALA A 20 4.18 9.92 -5.79
C ALA A 20 3.73 8.57 -5.21
N PHE A 21 2.88 8.59 -4.19
CA PHE A 21 2.32 7.39 -3.59
C PHE A 21 1.38 6.64 -4.54
N GLN A 22 0.63 7.36 -5.38
CA GLN A 22 -0.23 6.77 -6.40
C GLN A 22 0.61 6.13 -7.52
N SER A 23 1.65 6.80 -8.01
CA SER A 23 2.57 6.21 -9.00
C SER A 23 3.24 4.94 -8.46
N LEU A 24 3.56 4.89 -7.17
CA LEU A 24 4.08 3.67 -6.55
C LEU A 24 3.06 2.51 -6.60
N ARG A 25 1.76 2.77 -6.41
CA ARG A 25 0.73 1.72 -6.50
C ARG A 25 0.60 1.14 -7.90
N GLU A 26 0.80 1.96 -8.93
CA GLU A 26 0.65 1.55 -10.33
C GLU A 26 1.68 0.52 -10.77
N VAL A 27 2.87 0.54 -10.16
CA VAL A 27 3.96 -0.40 -10.48
C VAL A 27 3.97 -1.65 -9.62
N ILE A 28 3.14 -1.72 -8.58
CA ILE A 28 3.10 -2.87 -7.66
C ILE A 28 2.11 -3.93 -8.16
N PRO A 29 2.53 -5.19 -8.33
CA PRO A 29 1.63 -6.26 -8.74
C PRO A 29 0.64 -6.60 -7.61
N HIS A 30 -0.67 -6.44 -7.87
CA HIS A 30 -1.73 -6.76 -6.92
C HIS A 30 -2.97 -7.36 -7.62
N VAL A 31 -3.65 -8.28 -6.94
CA VAL A 31 -4.70 -9.14 -7.53
C VAL A 31 -6.03 -8.40 -7.72
N LYS A 32 -6.31 -7.36 -6.92
CA LYS A 32 -7.58 -6.63 -6.94
C LYS A 32 -7.39 -5.24 -7.56
N LYS A 33 -7.35 -5.17 -8.90
CA LYS A 33 -7.17 -3.90 -9.62
C LYS A 33 -8.25 -2.86 -9.31
N GLU A 34 -9.44 -3.28 -8.87
CA GLU A 34 -10.50 -2.34 -8.47
C GLU A 34 -10.32 -1.74 -7.06
N ARG A 35 -9.48 -2.32 -6.20
CA ARG A 35 -9.25 -1.83 -4.83
C ARG A 35 -7.90 -1.12 -4.71
N ARG A 36 -7.93 0.15 -4.27
CA ARG A 36 -6.72 0.89 -3.88
C ARG A 36 -6.11 0.28 -2.61
N LEU A 37 -4.80 0.03 -2.63
CA LEU A 37 -4.04 -0.40 -1.45
C LEU A 37 -3.89 0.74 -0.43
N SER A 38 -4.00 0.43 0.86
CA SER A 38 -3.67 1.36 1.95
C SER A 38 -2.17 1.73 1.91
N LYS A 39 -1.78 2.76 2.67
CA LYS A 39 -0.38 3.20 2.71
C LYS A 39 0.55 2.09 3.21
N ILE A 40 0.18 1.39 4.27
CA ILE A 40 0.99 0.31 4.83
C ILE A 40 1.09 -0.90 3.89
N GLU A 41 -0.02 -1.29 3.24
CA GLU A 41 -0.03 -2.38 2.26
C GLU A 41 0.87 -2.03 1.07
N THR A 42 0.77 -0.80 0.56
CA THR A 42 1.59 -0.33 -0.58
C THR A 42 3.08 -0.38 -0.24
N LEU A 43 3.50 0.13 0.91
CA LEU A 43 4.91 0.12 1.32
C LEU A 43 5.43 -1.29 1.56
N THR A 44 4.63 -2.14 2.23
CA THR A 44 4.98 -3.54 2.48
C THR A 44 5.16 -4.30 1.17
N LEU A 45 4.22 -4.14 0.23
CA LEU A 45 4.25 -4.86 -1.03
C LEU A 45 5.34 -4.32 -1.97
N ALA A 46 5.61 -3.01 -1.97
CA ALA A 46 6.74 -2.42 -2.70
C ALA A 46 8.07 -3.02 -2.26
N LYS A 47 8.32 -3.09 -0.94
CA LYS A 47 9.53 -3.70 -0.37
C LYS A 47 9.66 -5.16 -0.82
N ASN A 48 8.60 -5.94 -0.66
CA ASN A 48 8.61 -7.37 -1.02
C ASN A 48 8.81 -7.55 -2.53
N TYR A 49 8.26 -6.66 -3.35
CA TYR A 49 8.43 -6.71 -4.79
C TYR A 49 9.88 -6.44 -5.21
N ILE A 50 10.54 -5.44 -4.63
CA ILE A 50 11.98 -5.18 -4.85
C ILE A 50 12.82 -6.41 -4.47
N MET A 51 12.53 -7.01 -3.30
CA MET A 51 13.23 -8.23 -2.87
C MET A 51 13.05 -9.38 -3.87
N ALA A 52 11.81 -9.62 -4.31
CA ALA A 52 11.50 -10.69 -5.27
C ALA A 52 12.20 -10.46 -6.62
N LEU A 53 12.14 -9.25 -7.18
CA LEU A 53 12.82 -8.92 -8.42
C LEU A 53 14.34 -9.07 -8.31
N THR A 54 14.92 -8.70 -7.15
CA THR A 54 16.36 -8.87 -6.92
C THR A 54 16.75 -10.34 -6.93
N ASN A 55 15.97 -11.20 -6.27
CA ASN A 55 16.21 -12.64 -6.26
C ASN A 55 16.10 -13.26 -7.65
N VAL A 56 15.10 -12.84 -8.44
CA VAL A 56 14.95 -13.28 -9.85
C VAL A 56 16.20 -12.91 -10.67
N ILE A 57 16.75 -11.71 -10.47
CA ILE A 57 17.96 -11.27 -11.17
C ILE A 57 19.19 -12.09 -10.74
N CYS A 58 19.35 -12.39 -9.45
CA CYS A 58 20.44 -13.23 -8.94
C CYS A 58 20.36 -14.67 -9.46
N ASP A 59 19.16 -15.26 -9.46
CA ASP A 59 18.92 -16.60 -10.00
C ASP A 59 19.30 -16.68 -11.49
N MET A 60 18.90 -15.66 -12.28
CA MET A 60 19.32 -15.54 -13.69
C MET A 60 20.84 -15.42 -13.88
N ARG A 61 21.58 -14.96 -12.86
CA ARG A 61 23.04 -14.83 -12.87
C ARG A 61 23.75 -16.06 -12.29
N GLY A 62 23.03 -17.00 -11.68
CA GLY A 62 23.61 -18.12 -10.93
C GLY A 62 24.26 -17.69 -9.61
N GLU A 63 23.83 -16.56 -9.05
CA GLU A 63 24.29 -16.04 -7.76
C GLU A 63 23.34 -16.46 -6.64
N ASP A 64 23.85 -16.51 -5.40
CA ASP A 64 23.01 -16.76 -4.23
C ASP A 64 22.02 -15.61 -4.00
N SER A 65 20.76 -15.97 -3.78
CA SER A 65 19.68 -15.02 -3.54
C SER A 65 19.87 -14.27 -2.20
N PRO A 66 20.05 -12.94 -2.20
CA PRO A 66 20.37 -12.17 -1.00
C PRO A 66 19.17 -11.99 -0.05
N TYR A 67 17.95 -12.16 -0.55
CA TYR A 67 16.73 -12.03 0.26
C TYR A 67 16.05 -13.38 0.45
N VAL A 68 15.83 -13.77 1.70
CA VAL A 68 14.93 -14.88 2.04
C VAL A 68 13.51 -14.36 1.86
N ALA A 69 12.69 -15.06 1.07
CA ALA A 69 11.27 -14.73 0.96
C ALA A 69 10.68 -14.75 2.38
N PRO A 70 10.01 -13.68 2.84
CA PRO A 70 9.29 -13.74 4.09
C PRO A 70 8.33 -14.91 3.99
N ASP A 71 8.38 -15.76 5.00
CA ASP A 71 7.50 -16.90 5.16
C ASP A 71 6.05 -16.51 4.85
N SER A 72 5.37 -17.31 4.04
CA SER A 72 3.96 -17.10 3.66
C SER A 72 3.00 -17.01 4.87
N SER A 73 3.50 -17.22 6.10
CA SER A 73 2.81 -17.11 7.39
C SER A 73 2.58 -15.68 7.89
N THR A 74 3.30 -14.67 7.40
CA THR A 74 3.22 -13.30 7.98
C THR A 74 2.23 -12.35 7.29
N GLY A 75 1.46 -12.81 6.30
CA GLY A 75 0.64 -11.94 5.43
C GLY A 75 -0.81 -12.33 5.18
N LEU A 76 -1.39 -13.30 5.91
CA LEU A 76 -2.80 -13.64 5.78
C LEU A 76 -3.53 -13.58 7.12
N ILE A 77 -3.81 -12.36 7.60
CA ILE A 77 -4.90 -12.14 8.55
C ILE A 77 -6.24 -12.30 7.81
N THR A 78 -6.69 -13.55 7.64
CA THR A 78 -8.12 -13.85 7.52
C THR A 78 -8.66 -14.13 8.92
N SER A 79 -9.12 -13.10 9.61
CA SER A 79 -10.08 -13.31 10.70
C SER A 79 -11.43 -13.66 10.07
N GLY A 80 -11.92 -14.88 10.29
CA GLY A 80 -13.21 -15.32 9.78
C GLY A 80 -13.52 -16.78 10.05
N THR A 81 -13.51 -17.16 11.32
CA THR A 81 -14.15 -18.38 11.82
C THR A 81 -15.64 -18.37 11.46
N GLN A 82 -16.13 -19.55 11.07
CA GLN A 82 -17.49 -19.87 10.69
C GLN A 82 -18.52 -19.46 11.77
N GLY A 83 -19.51 -18.67 11.36
CA GLY A 83 -20.66 -18.29 12.18
C GLY A 83 -21.70 -17.56 11.33
N ASP A 84 -22.75 -18.28 10.94
CA ASP A 84 -23.96 -17.74 10.33
C ASP A 84 -24.53 -16.60 11.20
N THR A 85 -24.76 -15.41 10.62
CA THR A 85 -25.89 -14.50 10.93
C THR A 85 -25.82 -13.23 10.06
N ALA A 86 -26.90 -13.02 9.31
CA ALA A 86 -27.53 -11.77 8.88
C ALA A 86 -26.69 -10.48 8.67
N LEU A 87 -26.85 -9.91 7.47
CA LEU A 87 -27.08 -8.49 7.18
C LEU A 87 -26.41 -7.46 8.11
N THR A 88 -25.48 -6.66 7.57
CA THR A 88 -25.59 -5.19 7.48
C THR A 88 -24.23 -4.60 7.09
N ALA A 89 -24.30 -3.62 6.19
CA ALA A 89 -23.20 -2.86 5.64
C ALA A 89 -22.25 -2.29 6.71
N HIS A 90 -20.95 -2.60 6.60
CA HIS A 90 -19.91 -1.77 7.18
C HIS A 90 -19.39 -0.82 6.11
N ALA A 91 -19.97 0.38 6.10
CA ALA A 91 -19.35 1.55 5.52
C ALA A 91 -18.00 1.74 6.21
N HIS A 92 -16.91 1.46 5.50
CA HIS A 92 -15.60 1.98 5.88
C HIS A 92 -15.56 3.45 5.48
N THR A 93 -16.16 4.27 6.34
CA THR A 93 -15.86 5.70 6.43
C THR A 93 -14.53 5.80 7.16
N GLU A 94 -13.43 6.02 6.43
CA GLU A 94 -12.21 6.66 6.95
C GLU A 94 -11.17 6.85 5.82
N GLU A 95 -11.56 7.52 4.74
CA GLU A 95 -10.61 8.20 3.83
C GLU A 95 -11.09 9.64 3.52
N SER A 96 -11.98 10.19 4.35
CA SER A 96 -12.43 11.60 4.28
C SER A 96 -11.83 12.48 5.39
N PHE A 97 -10.80 12.02 6.10
CA PHE A 97 -10.21 12.79 7.21
C PHE A 97 -9.28 13.94 6.75
N PHE A 98 -9.03 14.12 5.46
CA PHE A 98 -8.24 15.27 4.98
C PHE A 98 -8.72 15.86 3.64
N ASP A 99 -10.04 15.93 3.45
CA ASP A 99 -10.64 16.98 2.61
C ASP A 99 -11.07 18.11 3.54
N PHE A 100 -10.22 19.13 3.69
CA PHE A 100 -10.57 20.38 4.37
C PHE A 100 -10.85 21.42 3.29
N GLU A 101 -12.14 21.65 3.04
CA GLU A 101 -12.67 22.96 2.64
C GLU A 101 -12.36 23.99 3.75
#